data_AF-A0A661DHU8-F1
#
_entry.id   AF-A0A661DHU8-F1
#
_cell.length_a   1.000
_cell.length_b   1.000
_cell.length_c   1.000
_cell.angle_alpha   90.00
_cell.angle_beta   90.00
_cell.angle_gamma   90.00
#
_symmetry.space_group_name_H-M   'P 1'
#
loop_
_entity.id
_entity.type
_entity.pdbx_description
1 polymer ?
#
loop_
_entity_poly.entity_id
_entity_poly.type
_entity_poly.pdbx_seq_one_letter_code
_entity_poly.pdbx_strand_id
1 'polypeptide(L)'
;MKQSLHALYGLKWNPFNPDIPTESLYIPPPVENFIWRIENNHVQEGGFALIVGEPGTGKSCLLRLLSEKLNQVQGLSVGTFVHPQSSIRDFYHELGDMFGVPIKAHNRWHSFKSLREKWQNHIENNCVKPVLLIDEAQEMQTSVMNELRLLNSHRYDSKNLLTVIFASNDSLLDRFRSTTSLIPLGSRIRKRLKMENASSEQLRDCLNHLLEKAGNPTLMSDELMNTLCDHSVGNYRIMTTLANELLEEACRQKMPHLDEKLYFKVFAHSTQKNTTQHQSGN
;
A
#
# COMPACT_ATOMS: atom_id res chain seq x y z
N MET A 1 -8.65 7.45 -26.49
CA MET A 1 -7.36 6.79 -26.18
C MET A 1 -7.51 5.39 -25.59
N LYS A 2 -8.32 5.14 -24.55
CA LYS A 2 -8.48 3.77 -23.98
C LYS A 2 -8.86 2.66 -25.00
N GLN A 3 -9.70 2.96 -25.99
CA GLN A 3 -10.10 1.98 -27.01
C GLN A 3 -8.99 1.60 -28.02
N SER A 4 -7.93 2.42 -28.21
CA SER A 4 -6.88 2.11 -29.18
C SER A 4 -5.79 1.19 -28.63
N LEU A 5 -5.51 1.25 -27.33
CA LEU A 5 -4.48 0.44 -26.67
C LEU A 5 -4.84 -1.05 -26.62
N HIS A 6 -6.06 -1.36 -26.17
CA HIS A 6 -6.50 -2.75 -25.99
C HIS A 6 -6.61 -3.49 -27.33
N ALA A 7 -7.12 -2.81 -28.37
CA ALA A 7 -7.28 -3.41 -29.69
C ALA A 7 -5.95 -3.58 -30.44
N LEU A 8 -4.99 -2.65 -30.28
CA LEU A 8 -3.72 -2.71 -30.99
C LEU A 8 -2.78 -3.79 -30.44
N TYR A 9 -2.80 -4.02 -29.12
CA TYR A 9 -1.86 -4.91 -28.43
C TYR A 9 -2.50 -6.17 -27.83
N GLY A 10 -3.80 -6.38 -28.03
CA GLY A 10 -4.52 -7.53 -27.46
C GLY A 10 -4.57 -7.54 -25.92
N LEU A 11 -4.45 -6.36 -25.30
CA LEU A 11 -4.41 -6.23 -23.84
C LEU A 11 -5.82 -6.15 -23.26
N LYS A 12 -6.06 -6.90 -22.18
CA LYS A 12 -7.30 -6.83 -21.38
C LYS A 12 -7.40 -5.49 -20.62
N TRP A 13 -6.26 -5.01 -20.14
CA TRP A 13 -6.07 -3.76 -19.40
C TRP A 13 -4.61 -3.32 -19.54
N ASN A 14 -4.31 -2.08 -19.20
CA ASN A 14 -2.93 -1.57 -19.24
C ASN A 14 -2.11 -2.14 -18.06
N PRO A 15 -1.07 -2.98 -18.31
CA PRO A 15 -0.27 -3.63 -17.28
C PRO A 15 0.46 -2.68 -16.33
N PHE A 16 0.65 -1.43 -16.75
CA PHE A 16 1.49 -0.46 -16.06
C PHE A 16 0.70 0.60 -15.29
N ASN A 17 -0.63 0.53 -15.32
CA ASN A 17 -1.47 1.43 -14.54
C ASN A 17 -1.36 1.15 -13.04
N PRO A 18 -1.53 2.15 -12.16
CA PRO A 18 -1.61 1.90 -10.72
C PRO A 18 -2.84 1.08 -10.30
N ASP A 19 -3.94 1.19 -11.04
CA ASP A 19 -5.25 0.59 -10.75
C ASP A 19 -5.46 -0.75 -11.49
N ILE A 20 -4.46 -1.63 -11.44
CA ILE A 20 -4.58 -2.98 -11.98
C ILE A 20 -5.42 -3.87 -11.05
N PRO A 21 -6.18 -4.86 -11.56
CA PRO A 21 -6.96 -5.76 -10.72
C PRO A 21 -6.07 -6.45 -9.67
N THR A 22 -6.56 -6.61 -8.43
CA THR A 22 -5.74 -7.15 -7.32
C THR A 22 -5.36 -8.61 -7.55
N GLU A 23 -6.21 -9.37 -8.23
CA GLU A 23 -5.95 -10.75 -8.65
C GLU A 23 -4.83 -10.86 -9.69
N SER A 24 -4.41 -9.73 -10.26
CA SER A 24 -3.29 -9.62 -11.22
C SER A 24 -2.04 -8.97 -10.62
N LEU A 25 -2.05 -8.64 -9.33
CA LEU A 25 -0.86 -8.16 -8.64
C LEU A 25 0.17 -9.27 -8.53
N TYR A 26 1.43 -8.95 -8.83
CA TYR A 26 2.55 -9.80 -8.48
C TYR A 26 2.77 -9.80 -6.96
N ILE A 27 2.77 -10.99 -6.36
CA ILE A 27 2.90 -11.17 -4.91
C ILE A 27 4.21 -11.93 -4.62
N PRO A 28 5.27 -11.24 -4.15
CA PRO A 28 6.52 -11.92 -3.81
C PRO A 28 6.37 -12.72 -2.49
N PRO A 29 7.20 -13.76 -2.25
CA PRO A 29 7.04 -14.66 -1.11
C PRO A 29 7.00 -13.99 0.29
N PRO A 30 7.79 -12.93 0.59
CA PRO A 30 7.68 -12.24 1.87
C PRO A 30 6.32 -11.58 2.10
N VAL A 31 5.71 -11.08 1.02
CA VAL A 31 4.38 -10.46 1.04
C VAL A 31 3.31 -11.52 1.23
N GLU A 32 3.40 -12.64 0.51
CA GLU A 32 2.47 -13.77 0.66
C GLU A 32 2.46 -14.29 2.11
N ASN A 33 3.65 -14.50 2.69
CA ASN A 33 3.78 -14.92 4.08
C ASN A 33 3.16 -13.91 5.05
N PHE A 34 3.38 -12.61 4.82
CA PHE A 34 2.77 -11.57 5.64
C PHE A 34 1.24 -11.59 5.56
N ILE A 35 0.67 -11.68 4.35
CA ILE A 35 -0.79 -11.79 4.14
C ILE A 35 -1.33 -13.00 4.92
N TRP A 36 -0.71 -14.16 4.76
CA TRP A 36 -1.12 -15.38 5.46
C TRP A 36 -1.11 -15.18 6.99
N ARG A 37 -0.08 -14.54 7.54
CA ARG A 37 0.01 -14.24 8.98
C ARG A 37 -1.08 -13.28 9.45
N ILE A 38 -1.48 -12.33 8.59
CA ILE A 38 -2.56 -11.39 8.90
C ILE A 38 -3.90 -12.13 8.93
N GLU A 39 -4.24 -12.86 7.87
CA GLU A 39 -5.52 -13.55 7.70
C GLU A 39 -5.75 -14.64 8.77
N ASN A 40 -4.73 -15.44 9.05
CA ASN A 40 -4.91 -16.65 9.88
C ASN A 40 -4.72 -16.39 11.38
N ASN A 41 -3.92 -15.38 11.76
CA ASN A 41 -3.57 -15.14 13.16
C ASN A 41 -3.93 -13.73 13.61
N HIS A 42 -3.46 -12.71 12.88
CA HIS A 42 -3.48 -11.35 13.41
C HIS A 42 -4.88 -10.77 13.57
N VAL A 43 -5.76 -10.95 12.59
CA VAL A 43 -7.15 -10.45 12.68
C VAL A 43 -7.94 -11.15 13.79
N GLN A 44 -7.52 -12.35 14.21
CA GLN A 44 -8.14 -13.06 15.32
C GLN A 44 -7.65 -12.55 16.68
N GLU A 45 -6.37 -12.24 16.81
CA GLU A 45 -5.76 -11.69 18.03
C GLU A 45 -6.04 -10.18 18.22
N GLY A 46 -6.24 -9.46 17.11
CA GLY A 46 -6.20 -8.01 17.05
C GLY A 46 -4.81 -7.43 17.32
N GLY A 47 -4.78 -6.13 17.63
CA GLY A 47 -3.55 -5.39 17.91
C GLY A 47 -3.01 -4.68 16.68
N PHE A 48 -1.67 -4.55 16.62
CA PHE A 48 -1.01 -3.72 15.60
C PHE A 48 -0.06 -4.53 14.71
N ALA A 49 -0.13 -4.27 13.41
CA ALA A 49 0.82 -4.69 12.39
C ALA A 49 1.35 -3.46 11.62
N LEU A 50 2.53 -3.62 11.03
CA LEU A 50 3.23 -2.55 10.33
C LEU A 50 3.91 -3.05 9.06
N ILE A 51 3.63 -2.37 7.96
CA ILE A 51 4.29 -2.49 6.67
C ILE A 51 5.16 -1.23 6.52
N VAL A 52 6.46 -1.40 6.30
CA VAL A 52 7.40 -0.28 6.16
C VAL A 52 8.16 -0.42 4.85
N GLY A 53 8.43 0.68 4.17
CA GLY A 53 9.29 0.69 2.99
C GLY A 53 9.30 2.04 2.30
N GLU A 54 10.24 2.24 1.38
CA GLU A 54 10.35 3.49 0.63
C GLU A 54 9.18 3.71 -0.35
N PRO A 55 8.93 4.95 -0.80
CA PRO A 55 7.92 5.21 -1.83
C PRO A 55 8.15 4.37 -3.09
N GLY A 56 7.12 3.68 -3.57
CA GLY A 56 7.20 2.85 -4.79
C GLY A 56 7.62 1.38 -4.57
N THR A 57 7.81 0.93 -3.33
CA THR A 57 8.08 -0.50 -3.03
C THR A 57 6.84 -1.40 -3.02
N GLY A 58 5.63 -0.84 -3.20
CA GLY A 58 4.37 -1.61 -3.31
C GLY A 58 3.48 -1.64 -2.06
N LYS A 59 3.76 -0.82 -1.03
CA LYS A 59 2.98 -0.76 0.22
C LYS A 59 1.48 -0.57 0.01
N SER A 60 1.09 0.44 -0.77
CA SER A 60 -0.32 0.74 -1.04
C SER A 60 -1.00 -0.37 -1.85
N CYS A 61 -0.26 -1.03 -2.77
CA CYS A 61 -0.77 -2.21 -3.48
C CYS A 61 -1.05 -3.37 -2.52
N LEU A 62 -0.16 -3.59 -1.54
CA LEU A 62 -0.37 -4.60 -0.50
C LEU A 62 -1.56 -4.25 0.40
N LEU A 63 -1.72 -2.98 0.82
CA LEU A 63 -2.89 -2.57 1.60
C LEU A 63 -4.20 -2.76 0.82
N ARG A 64 -4.22 -2.45 -0.48
CA ARG A 64 -5.37 -2.68 -1.35
C ARG A 64 -5.72 -4.16 -1.43
N LEU A 65 -4.73 -5.02 -1.66
CA LEU A 65 -4.90 -6.48 -1.67
C LEU A 65 -5.40 -7.02 -0.31
N LEU A 66 -4.84 -6.55 0.81
CA LEU A 66 -5.30 -6.91 2.14
C LEU A 66 -6.74 -6.46 2.38
N SER A 67 -7.11 -5.24 1.98
CA SER A 67 -8.48 -4.75 2.09
C SER A 67 -9.47 -5.68 1.41
N GLU A 68 -9.21 -6.05 0.16
CA GLU A 68 -10.12 -6.92 -0.59
C GLU A 68 -10.20 -8.33 -0.02
N LYS A 69 -9.05 -8.92 0.32
CA LYS A 69 -9.00 -10.25 0.95
C LYS A 69 -9.74 -10.27 2.30
N LEU A 70 -9.50 -9.29 3.16
CA LEU A 70 -10.12 -9.23 4.48
C LEU A 70 -11.63 -8.94 4.42
N ASN A 71 -12.10 -8.19 3.40
CA ASN A 71 -13.53 -7.99 3.17
C ASN A 71 -14.25 -9.28 2.74
N GLN A 72 -13.54 -10.27 2.20
CA GLN A 72 -14.10 -11.59 1.89
C GLN A 72 -14.17 -12.52 3.11
N VAL A 73 -13.47 -12.19 4.20
CA VAL A 73 -13.48 -12.98 5.43
C VAL A 73 -14.72 -12.66 6.25
N GLN A 74 -15.54 -13.68 6.52
CA GLN A 74 -16.72 -13.53 7.36
C GLN A 74 -16.35 -13.13 8.79
N GLY A 75 -17.16 -12.26 9.40
CA GLY A 75 -16.92 -11.80 10.76
C GLY A 75 -15.85 -10.71 10.86
N LEU A 76 -15.42 -10.10 9.75
CA LEU A 76 -14.59 -8.89 9.78
C LEU A 76 -15.39 -7.65 9.37
N SER A 77 -15.09 -6.52 10.00
CA SER A 77 -15.54 -5.20 9.59
C SER A 77 -14.30 -4.39 9.22
N VAL A 78 -14.01 -4.26 7.92
CA VAL A 78 -12.78 -3.63 7.43
C VAL A 78 -13.05 -2.17 7.07
N GLY A 79 -12.25 -1.26 7.62
CA GLY A 79 -12.23 0.16 7.28
C GLY A 79 -10.85 0.61 6.82
N THR A 80 -10.82 1.57 5.90
CA THR A 80 -9.58 2.20 5.42
C THR A 80 -9.58 3.67 5.83
N PHE A 81 -8.58 4.07 6.60
CA PHE A 81 -8.39 5.47 7.00
C PHE A 81 -7.76 6.25 5.84
N VAL A 82 -8.46 7.26 5.36
CA VAL A 82 -8.14 8.05 4.18
C VAL A 82 -7.32 9.28 4.53
N HIS A 83 -7.49 9.86 5.73
CA HIS A 83 -6.87 11.13 6.11
C HIS A 83 -5.88 10.98 7.28
N PRO A 84 -4.62 10.52 7.02
CA PRO A 84 -3.64 10.28 8.08
C PRO A 84 -3.35 11.52 8.93
N GLN A 85 -3.38 12.73 8.34
CA GLN A 85 -3.08 14.01 9.02
C GLN A 85 -4.23 14.54 9.90
N SER A 86 -5.36 13.83 9.96
CA SER A 86 -6.56 14.24 10.69
C SER A 86 -6.28 14.66 12.14
N SER A 87 -7.03 15.67 12.59
CA SER A 87 -7.09 16.00 14.01
C SER A 87 -7.80 14.88 14.80
N ILE A 88 -7.70 14.87 16.13
CA ILE A 88 -8.44 13.89 16.96
C ILE A 88 -9.95 13.92 16.66
N ARG A 89 -10.53 15.11 16.45
CA ARG A 89 -11.97 15.25 16.17
C ARG A 89 -12.32 14.59 14.85
N ASP A 90 -11.57 14.89 13.80
CA ASP A 90 -11.85 14.40 12.45
C ASP A 90 -11.56 12.89 12.34
N PHE A 91 -10.52 12.41 13.04
CA PHE A 91 -10.24 11.00 13.24
C PHE A 91 -11.44 10.25 13.84
N TYR A 92 -12.08 10.81 14.87
CA TYR A 92 -13.28 10.21 15.46
C TYR A 92 -14.46 10.18 14.49
N HIS A 93 -14.68 11.25 13.73
CA HIS A 93 -15.73 11.29 12.72
C HIS A 93 -15.52 10.21 11.66
N GLU A 94 -14.31 10.11 11.12
CA GLU A 94 -13.99 9.13 10.09
C GLU A 94 -14.15 7.70 10.60
N LEU A 95 -13.70 7.40 11.82
CA LEU A 95 -13.95 6.09 12.44
C LEU A 95 -15.44 5.83 12.68
N GLY A 96 -16.19 6.87 13.07
CA GLY A 96 -17.63 6.79 13.22
C GLY A 96 -18.32 6.36 11.93
N ASP A 97 -17.99 7.04 10.83
CA ASP A 97 -18.55 6.76 9.51
C ASP A 97 -18.17 5.35 9.03
N MET A 98 -16.89 4.95 9.19
CA MET A 98 -16.41 3.62 8.81
C MET A 98 -17.09 2.47 9.57
N PHE A 99 -17.35 2.64 10.87
CA PHE A 99 -17.90 1.58 11.73
C PHE A 99 -19.39 1.75 12.06
N GLY A 100 -20.07 2.68 11.39
CA GLY A 100 -21.50 2.93 11.56
C GLY A 100 -21.87 3.36 12.98
N VAL A 101 -21.06 4.25 13.57
CA VAL A 101 -21.28 4.84 14.89
C VAL A 101 -21.51 6.35 14.72
N PRO A 102 -22.67 6.89 15.12
CA PRO A 102 -22.91 8.32 15.03
C PRO A 102 -22.04 9.07 16.03
N ILE A 103 -21.14 9.92 15.52
CA ILE A 103 -20.18 10.68 16.34
C ILE A 103 -20.63 12.12 16.48
N LYS A 104 -20.73 12.58 17.73
CA LYS A 104 -21.03 13.98 18.06
C LYS A 104 -19.73 14.76 18.21
N ALA A 105 -19.52 15.77 17.36
CA ALA A 105 -18.27 16.52 17.22
C ALA A 105 -17.71 17.13 18.53
N HIS A 106 -18.57 17.41 19.51
CA HIS A 106 -18.22 18.19 20.70
C HIS A 106 -17.88 17.36 21.95
N ASN A 107 -17.97 16.03 21.89
CA ASN A 107 -17.70 15.19 23.07
C ASN A 107 -16.80 13.99 22.73
N ARG A 108 -15.48 14.22 22.79
CA ARG A 108 -14.45 13.18 22.58
C ARG A 108 -14.68 11.94 23.44
N TRP A 109 -15.03 12.10 24.71
CA TRP A 109 -15.25 10.96 25.60
C TRP A 109 -16.44 10.12 25.15
N HIS A 110 -17.53 10.75 24.71
CA HIS A 110 -18.67 10.05 24.15
C HIS A 110 -18.29 9.31 22.87
N SER A 111 -17.56 9.94 21.96
CA SER A 111 -17.05 9.32 20.73
C SER A 111 -16.20 8.08 21.02
N PHE A 112 -15.25 8.20 21.95
CA PHE A 112 -14.41 7.09 22.42
C PHE A 112 -15.26 5.95 23.01
N LYS A 113 -16.21 6.29 23.88
CA LYS A 113 -17.09 5.31 24.54
C LYS A 113 -17.97 4.58 23.53
N SER A 114 -18.64 5.31 22.64
CA SER A 114 -19.56 4.74 21.66
C SER A 114 -18.88 3.79 20.67
N LEU A 115 -17.69 4.14 20.18
CA LEU A 115 -16.90 3.24 19.31
C LEU A 115 -16.52 1.96 20.05
N ARG A 116 -16.01 2.07 21.28
CA ARG A 116 -15.60 0.88 22.06
C ARG A 116 -16.78 0.00 22.43
N GLU A 117 -17.91 0.57 22.82
CA GLU A 117 -19.14 -0.19 23.11
C GLU A 117 -19.63 -0.93 21.86
N LYS A 118 -19.62 -0.27 20.69
CA LYS A 118 -19.97 -0.90 19.41
C LYS A 118 -19.07 -2.09 19.10
N TRP A 119 -17.75 -1.90 19.17
CA TRP A 119 -16.79 -2.97 18.88
C TRP A 119 -16.84 -4.11 19.89
N GLN A 120 -17.01 -3.81 21.19
CA GLN A 120 -17.20 -4.84 22.22
C GLN A 120 -18.45 -5.68 21.92
N ASN A 121 -19.57 -5.03 21.64
CA ASN A 121 -20.81 -5.71 21.28
C ASN A 121 -20.64 -6.56 20.00
N HIS A 122 -19.96 -6.03 18.99
CA HIS A 122 -19.64 -6.76 17.76
C HIS A 122 -18.81 -8.02 18.02
N ILE A 123 -17.77 -7.92 18.86
CA ILE A 123 -16.89 -9.05 19.18
C ILE A 123 -17.61 -10.09 20.04
N GLU A 124 -18.33 -9.66 21.08
CA GLU A 124 -18.91 -10.57 22.08
C GLU A 124 -20.22 -11.21 21.61
N ASN A 125 -21.07 -10.47 20.87
CA ASN A 125 -22.40 -10.94 20.50
C ASN A 125 -22.56 -11.30 19.01
N ASN A 126 -21.74 -10.72 18.13
CA ASN A 126 -21.86 -10.95 16.68
C ASN A 126 -20.67 -11.69 16.07
N CYS A 127 -19.63 -12.00 16.86
CA CYS A 127 -18.36 -12.54 16.39
C CYS A 127 -17.72 -11.69 15.27
N VAL A 128 -17.99 -10.38 15.25
CA VAL A 128 -17.43 -9.43 14.27
C VAL A 128 -16.24 -8.70 14.87
N LYS A 129 -15.10 -8.72 14.17
CA LYS A 129 -13.86 -8.04 14.57
C LYS A 129 -13.57 -6.86 13.63
N PRO A 130 -13.36 -5.65 14.17
CA PRO A 130 -13.02 -4.50 13.35
C PRO A 130 -11.54 -4.54 12.94
N VAL A 131 -11.28 -4.14 11.69
CA VAL A 131 -9.95 -3.99 11.11
C VAL A 131 -9.83 -2.59 10.52
N LEU A 132 -8.73 -1.91 10.81
CA LEU A 132 -8.40 -0.58 10.31
C LEU A 132 -7.11 -0.63 9.52
N LEU A 133 -7.17 -0.28 8.25
CA LEU A 133 -6.03 -0.13 7.36
C LEU A 133 -5.67 1.36 7.28
N ILE A 134 -4.39 1.69 7.43
CA ILE A 134 -3.93 3.08 7.42
C ILE A 134 -2.72 3.19 6.49
N ASP A 135 -2.86 3.92 5.40
CA ASP A 135 -1.73 4.28 4.53
C ASP A 135 -1.07 5.60 4.98
N GLU A 136 0.18 5.80 4.58
CA GLU A 136 0.99 6.99 4.93
C GLU A 136 0.97 7.31 6.44
N ALA A 137 1.06 6.27 7.29
CA ALA A 137 0.89 6.40 8.74
C ALA A 137 1.96 7.28 9.41
N GLN A 138 3.11 7.52 8.77
CA GLN A 138 4.10 8.50 9.26
C GLN A 138 3.53 9.93 9.34
N GLU A 139 2.50 10.25 8.57
CA GLU A 139 1.85 11.56 8.56
C GLU A 139 0.87 11.75 9.74
N MET A 140 0.57 10.67 10.48
CA MET A 140 -0.39 10.77 11.57
C MET A 140 0.15 11.53 12.78
N GLN A 141 -0.72 12.35 13.37
CA GLN A 141 -0.40 13.06 14.59
C GLN A 141 -0.15 12.07 15.74
N THR A 142 0.87 12.35 16.56
CA THR A 142 1.21 11.56 17.75
C THR A 142 0.03 11.42 18.72
N SER A 143 -0.82 12.44 18.80
CA SER A 143 -2.04 12.44 19.62
C SER A 143 -3.07 11.40 19.14
N VAL A 144 -3.26 11.28 17.82
CA VAL A 144 -4.18 10.30 17.19
C VAL A 144 -3.66 8.87 17.33
N MET A 145 -2.36 8.65 17.14
CA MET A 145 -1.74 7.33 17.37
C MET A 145 -1.91 6.86 18.83
N ASN A 146 -1.77 7.78 19.78
CA ASN A 146 -2.04 7.48 21.19
C ASN A 146 -3.51 7.14 21.43
N GLU A 147 -4.43 7.82 20.74
CA GLU A 147 -5.85 7.51 20.83
C GLU A 147 -6.17 6.13 20.25
N LEU A 148 -5.57 5.78 19.11
CA LEU A 148 -5.66 4.42 18.54
C LEU A 148 -5.19 3.36 19.54
N ARG A 149 -4.08 3.61 20.24
CA ARG A 149 -3.58 2.71 21.30
C ARG A 149 -4.61 2.50 22.41
N LEU A 150 -5.25 3.58 22.87
CA LEU A 150 -6.26 3.53 23.93
C LEU A 150 -7.57 2.89 23.48
N LEU A 151 -7.98 3.13 22.24
CA LEU A 151 -9.16 2.52 21.61
C LEU A 151 -8.99 1.00 21.46
N ASN A 152 -7.78 0.57 21.09
CA ASN A 152 -7.43 -0.82 20.84
C ASN A 152 -7.45 -1.69 22.11
N SER A 153 -6.87 -1.21 23.22
CA SER A 153 -6.65 -2.02 24.42
C SER A 153 -7.95 -2.35 25.18
N HIS A 154 -8.10 -3.59 25.65
CA HIS A 154 -9.24 -4.05 26.46
C HIS A 154 -8.83 -5.11 27.50
N ARG A 155 -9.60 -5.20 28.60
CA ARG A 155 -9.29 -6.04 29.79
C ARG A 155 -7.82 -5.92 30.22
N TYR A 156 -7.37 -4.70 30.52
CA TYR A 156 -5.98 -4.43 30.94
C TYR A 156 -4.93 -4.97 29.95
N ASP A 157 -5.11 -4.72 28.65
CA ASP A 157 -4.20 -5.14 27.57
C ASP A 157 -4.13 -6.65 27.29
N SER A 158 -4.99 -7.46 27.93
CA SER A 158 -5.09 -8.90 27.66
C SER A 158 -5.90 -9.23 26.40
N LYS A 159 -6.73 -8.29 25.93
CA LYS A 159 -7.52 -8.42 24.70
C LYS A 159 -7.43 -7.13 23.88
N ASN A 160 -7.59 -7.26 22.56
CA ASN A 160 -7.65 -6.13 21.64
C ASN A 160 -9.06 -6.02 21.05
N LEU A 161 -9.58 -4.79 20.93
CA LEU A 161 -10.86 -4.50 20.29
C LEU A 161 -10.74 -4.23 18.80
N LEU A 162 -9.52 -3.97 18.32
CA LEU A 162 -9.27 -3.52 16.96
C LEU A 162 -8.03 -4.22 16.41
N THR A 163 -8.04 -4.51 15.12
CA THR A 163 -6.82 -4.82 14.36
C THR A 163 -6.42 -3.57 13.59
N VAL A 164 -5.18 -3.11 13.69
CA VAL A 164 -4.69 -1.96 12.95
C VAL A 164 -3.47 -2.36 12.12
N ILE A 165 -3.52 -2.11 10.82
CA ILE A 165 -2.40 -2.35 9.90
C ILE A 165 -1.93 -1.01 9.36
N PHE A 166 -0.77 -0.58 9.82
CA PHE A 166 -0.10 0.62 9.32
C PHE A 166 0.71 0.30 8.07
N ALA A 167 0.65 1.13 7.04
CA ALA A 167 1.67 1.24 6.01
C ALA A 167 2.36 2.60 6.12
N SER A 168 3.68 2.61 6.03
CA SER A 168 4.50 3.79 6.27
C SER A 168 5.86 3.68 5.60
N ASN A 169 6.62 4.78 5.57
CA ASN A 169 8.07 4.74 5.38
C ASN A 169 8.83 4.53 6.71
N ASP A 170 10.16 4.42 6.64
CA ASP A 170 11.02 4.12 7.80
C ASP A 170 10.96 5.21 8.90
N SER A 171 10.55 6.44 8.59
CA SER A 171 10.47 7.53 9.58
C SER A 171 9.52 7.23 10.75
N LEU A 172 8.48 6.42 10.53
CA LEU A 172 7.57 6.00 11.60
C LEU A 172 8.25 5.06 12.61
N LEU A 173 9.17 4.20 12.16
CA LEU A 173 9.95 3.37 13.07
C LEU A 173 10.79 4.24 14.00
N ASP A 174 11.38 5.30 13.48
CA ASP A 174 12.18 6.24 14.27
C ASP A 174 11.30 7.02 15.25
N ARG A 175 10.08 7.40 14.86
CA ARG A 175 9.10 7.98 15.79
C ARG A 175 8.77 7.02 16.93
N PHE A 176 8.57 5.73 16.66
CA PHE A 176 8.31 4.72 17.70
C PHE A 176 9.48 4.52 18.67
N ARG A 177 10.72 4.80 18.24
CA ARG A 177 11.92 4.68 19.07
C ARG A 177 12.24 5.97 19.84
N SER A 178 12.07 7.12 19.21
CA SER A 178 12.55 8.42 19.71
C SER A 178 11.49 9.21 20.48
N THR A 179 10.21 9.02 20.16
CA THR A 179 9.13 9.79 20.78
C THR A 179 8.58 9.05 22.00
N THR A 180 8.87 9.55 23.20
CA THR A 180 8.49 8.91 24.49
C THR A 180 7.01 8.49 24.56
N SER A 181 6.11 9.30 24.01
CA SER A 181 4.67 8.99 24.00
C SER A 181 4.26 7.90 23.01
N LEU A 182 5.09 7.57 22.01
CA LEU A 182 4.83 6.53 21.01
C LEU A 182 5.55 5.21 21.27
N ILE A 183 6.57 5.18 22.14
CA ILE A 183 7.24 3.94 22.56
C ILE A 183 6.24 2.85 23.00
N PRO A 184 5.20 3.15 23.80
CA PRO A 184 4.22 2.14 24.19
C PRO A 184 3.38 1.57 23.03
N LEU A 185 3.14 2.35 21.98
CA LEU A 185 2.46 1.85 20.79
C LEU A 185 3.41 0.97 19.97
N GLY A 186 4.65 1.44 19.76
CA GLY A 186 5.68 0.73 19.00
C GLY A 186 5.99 -0.66 19.57
N SER A 187 5.99 -0.82 20.89
CA SER A 187 6.22 -2.12 21.55
C SER A 187 5.07 -3.13 21.37
N ARG A 188 3.87 -2.66 20.98
CA ARG A 188 2.69 -3.50 20.73
C ARG A 188 2.57 -3.97 19.27
N ILE A 189 3.41 -3.47 18.38
CA ILE A 189 3.44 -3.93 16.99
C ILE A 189 4.11 -5.31 16.95
N ARG A 190 3.31 -6.36 16.73
CA ARG A 190 3.77 -7.76 16.78
C ARG A 190 4.19 -8.29 15.41
N LYS A 191 3.57 -7.80 14.34
CA LYS A 191 3.83 -8.22 12.97
C LYS A 191 4.43 -7.05 12.20
N ARG A 192 5.59 -7.26 11.60
CA ARG A 192 6.27 -6.27 10.76
C ARG A 192 6.62 -6.91 9.41
N LEU A 193 6.44 -6.15 8.35
CA LEU A 193 6.97 -6.42 7.03
C LEU A 193 7.78 -5.21 6.60
N LYS A 194 9.05 -5.43 6.23
CA LYS A 194 9.86 -4.43 5.56
C LYS A 194 9.84 -4.74 4.06
N MET A 195 9.40 -3.78 3.27
CA MET A 195 9.38 -3.79 1.82
C MET A 195 10.61 -3.03 1.33
N GLU A 196 11.60 -3.79 0.89
CA GLU A 196 12.85 -3.25 0.35
C GLU A 196 12.73 -3.01 -1.16
N ASN A 197 13.69 -2.30 -1.73
CA ASN A 197 13.80 -2.21 -3.18
C ASN A 197 14.02 -3.61 -3.76
N ALA A 198 13.32 -3.89 -4.86
CA ALA A 198 13.38 -5.17 -5.53
C ALA A 198 14.75 -5.41 -6.18
N SER A 199 15.17 -6.66 -6.28
CA SER A 199 16.26 -7.02 -7.20
C SER A 199 15.82 -6.84 -8.66
N SER A 200 16.77 -6.74 -9.59
CA SER A 200 16.45 -6.73 -11.02
C SER A 200 15.66 -7.98 -11.45
N GLU A 201 15.95 -9.14 -10.85
CA GLU A 201 15.20 -10.38 -11.06
C GLU A 201 13.74 -10.26 -10.59
N GLN A 202 13.50 -9.71 -9.39
CA GLN A 202 12.14 -9.49 -8.88
C GLN A 202 11.34 -8.49 -9.71
N LEU A 203 11.98 -7.42 -10.21
CA LEU A 203 11.35 -6.49 -11.15
C LEU A 203 11.00 -7.19 -12.45
N ARG A 204 11.90 -8.04 -12.95
CA ARG A 204 11.70 -8.80 -14.17
C ARG A 204 10.54 -9.78 -14.05
N ASP A 205 10.47 -10.52 -12.93
CA ASP A 205 9.35 -11.42 -12.63
C ASP A 205 8.02 -10.66 -12.55
N CYS A 206 8.03 -9.48 -11.91
CA CYS A 206 6.87 -8.61 -11.84
C CYS A 206 6.41 -8.15 -13.24
N LEU A 207 7.32 -7.69 -14.11
CA LEU A 207 6.99 -7.31 -15.48
C LEU A 207 6.40 -8.46 -16.27
N ASN A 208 7.09 -9.61 -16.27
CA ASN A 208 6.62 -10.81 -16.96
C ASN A 208 5.21 -11.21 -16.48
N HIS A 209 4.98 -11.21 -15.17
CA HIS A 209 3.68 -11.49 -14.57
C HIS A 209 2.60 -10.52 -15.06
N LEU A 210 2.87 -9.21 -15.03
CA LEU A 210 1.91 -8.19 -15.45
C LEU A 210 1.56 -8.31 -16.93
N LEU A 211 2.56 -8.54 -17.80
CA LEU A 211 2.35 -8.75 -19.23
C LEU A 211 1.53 -10.01 -19.52
N GLU A 212 1.81 -11.10 -18.81
CA GLU A 212 1.06 -12.35 -18.91
C GLU A 212 -0.40 -12.17 -18.49
N LYS A 213 -0.65 -11.55 -17.32
CA LYS A 213 -2.01 -11.30 -16.81
C LYS A 213 -2.80 -10.32 -17.69
N ALA A 214 -2.14 -9.31 -18.24
CA ALA A 214 -2.73 -8.37 -19.17
C ALA A 214 -3.04 -9.00 -20.54
N GLY A 215 -2.43 -10.15 -20.87
CA GLY A 215 -2.75 -10.97 -22.04
C GLY A 215 -1.78 -10.87 -23.21
N ASN A 216 -0.64 -10.19 -23.05
CA ASN A 216 0.39 -10.13 -24.10
C ASN A 216 1.81 -10.25 -23.48
N PRO A 217 2.29 -11.49 -23.26
CA PRO A 217 3.64 -11.76 -22.74
C PRO A 217 4.77 -11.23 -23.65
N THR A 218 4.50 -11.11 -24.95
CA THR A 218 5.47 -10.73 -25.98
C THR A 218 5.44 -9.25 -26.33
N LEU A 219 4.77 -8.41 -25.53
CA LEU A 219 4.61 -6.98 -25.79
C LEU A 219 5.95 -6.24 -25.85
N MET A 220 6.94 -6.72 -25.09
CA MET A 220 8.21 -6.07 -24.87
C MET A 220 9.37 -7.01 -25.19
N SER A 221 10.46 -6.49 -25.74
CA SER A 221 11.68 -7.26 -25.95
C SER A 221 12.42 -7.54 -24.64
N ASP A 222 13.23 -8.60 -24.61
CA ASP A 222 14.02 -8.98 -23.44
C ASP A 222 15.03 -7.90 -23.05
N GLU A 223 15.63 -7.25 -24.05
CA GLU A 223 16.57 -6.14 -23.85
C GLU A 223 15.87 -4.97 -23.17
N LEU A 224 14.70 -4.56 -23.66
CA LEU A 224 13.97 -3.44 -23.07
C LEU A 224 13.55 -3.73 -21.63
N MET A 225 13.07 -4.94 -21.35
CA MET A 225 12.72 -5.32 -19.98
C MET A 225 13.93 -5.25 -19.04
N ASN A 226 15.13 -5.64 -19.50
CA ASN A 226 16.36 -5.51 -18.71
C ASN A 226 16.72 -4.03 -18.48
N THR A 227 16.67 -3.21 -19.53
CA THR A 227 16.90 -1.76 -19.46
C THR A 227 15.97 -1.11 -18.44
N LEU A 228 14.68 -1.46 -18.45
CA LEU A 228 13.72 -0.95 -17.46
C LEU A 228 14.07 -1.38 -16.04
N CYS A 229 14.44 -2.65 -15.82
CA CYS A 229 14.81 -3.13 -14.49
C CYS A 229 16.02 -2.37 -13.93
N ASP A 230 17.06 -2.17 -14.75
CA ASP A 230 18.28 -1.48 -14.35
C ASP A 230 18.04 0.00 -14.04
N HIS A 231 17.26 0.69 -14.87
CA HIS A 231 16.93 2.10 -14.67
C HIS A 231 15.93 2.36 -13.54
N SER A 232 15.21 1.33 -13.08
CA SER A 232 14.23 1.45 -11.99
C SER A 232 14.85 1.35 -10.61
N VAL A 233 16.09 0.87 -10.49
CA VAL A 233 16.84 0.76 -9.22
C VAL A 233 16.00 0.07 -8.12
N GLY A 234 15.30 -1.01 -8.52
CA GLY A 234 14.44 -1.79 -7.61
C GLY A 234 13.09 -1.17 -7.25
N ASN A 235 12.71 -0.05 -7.85
CA ASN A 235 11.44 0.64 -7.58
C ASN A 235 10.35 0.26 -8.59
N TYR A 236 9.30 -0.44 -8.13
CA TYR A 236 8.19 -0.87 -8.98
C TYR A 236 7.43 0.29 -9.63
N ARG A 237 7.29 1.42 -8.94
CA ARG A 237 6.59 2.60 -9.49
C ARG A 237 7.39 3.24 -10.62
N ILE A 238 8.71 3.37 -10.47
CA ILE A 238 9.57 3.90 -11.54
C ILE A 238 9.47 2.99 -12.76
N MET A 239 9.61 1.68 -12.57
CA MET A 239 9.51 0.68 -13.62
C MET A 239 8.19 0.76 -14.40
N THR A 240 7.07 0.76 -13.69
CA THR A 240 5.74 0.85 -14.32
C THR A 240 5.50 2.20 -14.97
N THR A 241 6.00 3.30 -14.40
CA THR A 241 5.88 4.64 -15.01
C THR A 241 6.62 4.71 -16.33
N LEU A 242 7.89 4.28 -16.36
CA LEU A 242 8.69 4.23 -17.58
C LEU A 242 8.06 3.33 -18.64
N ALA A 243 7.61 2.14 -18.25
CA ALA A 243 6.93 1.21 -19.16
C ALA A 243 5.62 1.77 -19.72
N ASN A 244 4.86 2.51 -18.90
CA ASN A 244 3.62 3.16 -19.33
C ASN A 244 3.89 4.25 -20.37
N GLU A 245 4.89 5.10 -20.15
CA GLU A 245 5.28 6.14 -21.12
C GLU A 245 5.68 5.53 -22.47
N LEU A 246 6.42 4.41 -22.47
CA LEU A 246 6.76 3.69 -23.69
C LEU A 246 5.54 3.10 -24.37
N LEU A 247 4.60 2.54 -23.62
CA LEU A 247 3.38 1.97 -24.16
C LEU A 247 2.49 3.05 -24.81
N GLU A 248 2.39 4.22 -24.19
CA GLU A 248 1.69 5.38 -24.75
C GLU A 248 2.34 5.86 -26.05
N GLU A 249 3.68 5.96 -26.08
CA GLU A 249 4.40 6.38 -27.27
C GLU A 249 4.34 5.35 -28.41
N ALA A 250 4.48 4.07 -28.08
CA ALA A 250 4.32 2.97 -29.04
C ALA A 250 2.92 3.00 -29.66
N CYS A 251 1.89 3.23 -28.85
CA CYS A 251 0.52 3.35 -29.33
C CYS A 251 0.35 4.56 -30.27
N ARG A 252 0.95 5.70 -29.93
CA ARG A 252 0.95 6.91 -30.77
C ARG A 252 1.58 6.66 -32.14
N GLN A 253 2.68 5.92 -32.18
CA GLN A 253 3.40 5.55 -33.41
C GLN A 253 2.85 4.29 -34.10
N LYS A 254 1.87 3.60 -33.52
CA LYS A 254 1.32 2.32 -33.97
C LYS A 254 2.40 1.22 -34.12
N MET A 255 3.38 1.21 -33.22
CA MET A 255 4.42 0.17 -33.22
C MET A 255 3.85 -1.15 -32.70
N PRO A 256 4.20 -2.32 -33.28
CA PRO A 256 3.63 -3.60 -32.89
C PRO A 256 4.19 -4.17 -31.58
N HIS A 257 5.40 -3.77 -31.20
CA HIS A 257 6.08 -4.19 -29.97
C HIS A 257 6.91 -3.03 -29.41
N LEU A 258 7.24 -3.11 -28.12
CA LEU A 258 8.12 -2.18 -27.43
C LEU A 258 9.53 -2.77 -27.43
N ASP A 259 10.51 -2.02 -27.93
CA ASP A 259 11.92 -2.42 -27.99
C ASP A 259 12.85 -1.39 -27.30
N GLU A 260 14.11 -1.77 -27.12
CA GLU A 260 15.09 -0.90 -26.45
C GLU A 260 15.36 0.40 -27.25
N LYS A 261 15.22 0.36 -28.58
CA LYS A 261 15.37 1.55 -29.41
C LYS A 261 14.31 2.60 -29.09
N LEU A 262 13.07 2.17 -28.82
CA LEU A 262 12.01 3.07 -28.38
C LEU A 262 12.37 3.72 -27.04
N TYR A 263 12.97 2.98 -26.10
CA TYR A 263 13.44 3.54 -24.84
C TYR A 263 14.40 4.70 -25.03
N PHE A 264 15.46 4.50 -25.83
CA PHE A 264 16.40 5.58 -26.11
C PHE A 264 15.74 6.73 -26.88
N LYS A 265 14.82 6.46 -27.80
CA LYS A 265 14.10 7.52 -28.51
C LYS A 265 13.26 8.40 -27.57
N VAL A 266 12.61 7.81 -26.57
CA VAL A 266 11.76 8.52 -25.61
C VAL A 266 12.59 9.25 -24.56
N PHE A 267 13.62 8.60 -24.03
CA PHE A 267 14.38 9.09 -22.87
C PHE A 267 15.75 9.70 -23.19
N ALA A 268 16.19 9.78 -24.46
CA ALA A 268 17.46 10.43 -24.83
C ALA A 268 17.54 11.92 -24.41
N HIS A 269 16.41 12.59 -24.18
CA HIS A 269 16.37 13.98 -23.73
C HIS A 269 16.38 14.14 -22.19
N SER A 270 16.13 13.08 -21.41
CA SER A 270 16.13 13.15 -19.94
C SER A 270 17.53 12.93 -19.35
N THR A 271 18.41 12.17 -20.02
CA THR A 271 19.79 11.92 -19.60
C THR A 271 20.72 13.13 -19.71
N GLN A 272 20.43 14.10 -20.60
CA GLN A 272 21.24 15.33 -20.72
C GLN A 272 21.02 16.35 -19.59
N LYS A 273 19.88 16.31 -18.88
CA LYS A 273 19.59 17.27 -17.79
C LYS A 273 20.23 16.90 -16.46
N ASN A 274 20.48 15.61 -16.20
CA ASN A 274 21.10 15.19 -14.94
C ASN A 274 22.62 15.31 -14.93
N THR A 275 23.28 15.47 -16.09
CA THR A 275 24.73 15.70 -16.17
C THR A 275 25.12 17.17 -16.03
N THR A 276 24.21 18.12 -16.26
CA THR A 276 24.51 19.56 -16.15
C THR A 276 24.38 20.12 -14.73
N GLN A 277 23.68 19.43 -13.81
CA GLN A 277 23.57 19.86 -12.41
C GLN A 277 24.72 19.39 -11.50
N HIS A 278 25.58 18.47 -11.93
CA HIS A 278 26.76 18.04 -11.16
C HIS A 278 28.07 18.76 -11.51
N GLN A 279 28.07 19.70 -12.46
CA GLN A 279 29.27 20.47 -12.84
C GLN A 279 29.22 21.97 -12.48
N SER A 280 28.20 22.43 -11.74
CA SER A 280 28.08 23.82 -11.27
C SER A 280 28.12 23.92 -9.74
N GLY A 281 29.14 23.28 -9.15
CA GLY A 281 29.43 23.34 -7.72
C GLY A 281 30.91 23.09 -7.46
N ASN A 282 31.75 23.97 -8.00
CA ASN A 282 33.13 24.21 -7.54
C ASN A 282 33.25 25.68 -7.16
#